data_AF-H3AYL4-F1
#
_entry.id   AF-H3AYL4-F1
#
_cell.length_a   1.000
_cell.length_b   1.000
_cell.length_c   1.000
_cell.angle_alpha   90.00
_cell.angle_beta   90.00
_cell.angle_gamma   90.00
#
_symmetry.space_group_name_H-M   'P 1'
#
loop_
_entity.id
_entity.type
_entity.pdbx_description
1 polymer ?
#
loop_
_entity_poly.entity_id
_entity_poly.type
_entity_poly.pdbx_seq_one_letter_code
_entity_poly.pdbx_strand_id
1 'polypeptide(L)'
;MYGNFMSGSLQNLRLIIVSGIHLQYFGCLLVIFCVELACGVWTYDQENPVSVQWSDVISLKTRMPDYGLPRYQWLTHAWNFFQREFKCCGVVYFTDWLEMTEMEWPPDSCCVKEFLGCSKQAHHVDLSDLYQEGCGQKMYSFLRGTKQLQVLRFLGISIGVTQILAMILTVTFLWALYYDRKAPRTDQMMTLNKDTSQHLSCHSVELPTPSLTRNFEHRITANSINTKFEMEEILS
;
A
#
# COMPACT_ATOMS: atom_id res chain seq x y z
N MET A 1 -27.81 -22.94 35.95
CA MET A 1 -27.28 -21.56 36.01
C MET A 1 -25.82 -21.46 35.59
N TYR A 2 -24.87 -22.14 36.24
CA TYR A 2 -23.42 -22.01 35.95
C TYR A 2 -23.01 -22.13 34.47
N GLY A 3 -23.60 -23.05 33.69
CA GLY A 3 -23.29 -23.19 32.26
C GLY A 3 -23.57 -21.95 31.41
N ASN A 4 -24.70 -21.26 31.66
CA ASN A 4 -25.05 -20.03 30.92
C ASN A 4 -24.15 -18.86 31.32
N PHE A 5 -23.72 -18.80 32.58
CA PHE A 5 -22.80 -17.77 33.08
C PHE A 5 -21.38 -17.95 32.53
N MET A 6 -20.86 -19.19 32.50
CA MET A 6 -19.59 -19.52 31.85
C MET A 6 -19.63 -19.23 30.35
N SER A 7 -20.72 -19.59 29.66
CA SER A 7 -20.91 -19.29 28.23
C SER A 7 -20.87 -17.78 27.95
N GLY A 8 -21.63 -16.98 28.73
CA GLY A 8 -21.61 -15.51 28.61
C GLY A 8 -20.25 -14.89 28.94
N SER A 9 -19.52 -15.42 29.93
CA SER A 9 -18.16 -14.97 30.26
C SER A 9 -17.17 -15.24 29.10
N LEU A 10 -17.21 -16.45 28.54
CA LEU A 10 -16.40 -16.86 27.39
C LEU A 10 -16.72 -16.07 26.12
N GLN A 11 -17.99 -15.78 25.85
CA GLN A 11 -18.41 -14.92 24.73
C GLN A 11 -17.91 -13.49 24.90
N ASN A 12 -18.01 -12.92 26.10
CA ASN A 12 -17.53 -11.57 26.36
C ASN A 12 -16.00 -11.45 26.24
N LEU A 13 -15.26 -12.46 26.72
CA LEU A 13 -13.81 -12.54 26.58
C LEU A 13 -13.40 -12.67 25.10
N ARG A 14 -14.06 -13.55 24.34
CA ARG A 14 -13.84 -13.68 22.89
C ARG A 14 -14.05 -12.37 22.16
N LEU A 15 -15.12 -11.62 22.48
CA LEU A 15 -15.38 -10.34 21.81
C LEU A 15 -14.36 -9.26 22.19
N ILE A 16 -13.90 -9.21 23.44
CA ILE A 16 -12.81 -8.30 23.86
C ILE A 16 -11.52 -8.59 23.08
N ILE A 17 -11.15 -9.86 22.97
CA ILE A 17 -9.96 -10.30 22.20
C ILE A 17 -10.10 -9.91 20.72
N VAL A 18 -11.24 -10.22 20.10
CA VAL A 18 -11.52 -9.88 18.69
C VAL A 18 -11.48 -8.36 18.46
N SER A 19 -12.18 -7.56 19.28
CA SER A 19 -12.13 -6.10 19.16
C SER A 19 -10.71 -5.55 19.35
N GLY A 20 -9.93 -6.09 20.30
CA GLY A 20 -8.54 -5.70 20.50
C GLY A 20 -7.65 -5.98 19.28
N ILE A 21 -7.81 -7.15 18.65
CA ILE A 21 -7.07 -7.52 17.43
C ILE A 21 -7.41 -6.57 16.27
N HIS A 22 -8.69 -6.25 16.05
CA HIS A 22 -9.10 -5.32 15.00
C HIS A 22 -8.61 -3.88 15.24
N LEU A 23 -8.58 -3.42 16.50
CA LEU A 23 -8.01 -2.11 16.85
C LEU A 23 -6.50 -2.06 16.59
N GLN A 24 -5.76 -3.11 16.96
CA GLN A 24 -4.32 -3.21 16.67
C GLN A 24 -4.05 -3.25 15.15
N TYR A 25 -4.86 -4.00 14.40
CA TYR A 25 -4.77 -4.08 12.94
C TYR A 25 -5.03 -2.72 12.28
N PHE A 26 -6.10 -2.03 12.69
CA PHE A 26 -6.40 -0.66 12.22
C PHE A 26 -5.26 0.32 12.54
N GLY A 27 -4.70 0.26 13.76
CA GLY A 27 -3.55 1.07 14.14
C GLY A 27 -2.31 0.83 13.27
N CYS A 28 -1.98 -0.45 13.01
CA CYS A 28 -0.89 -0.80 12.09
C CYS A 28 -1.14 -0.30 10.66
N LEU A 29 -2.35 -0.47 10.13
CA LEU A 29 -2.71 0.06 8.81
C LEU A 29 -2.61 1.59 8.77
N LEU A 30 -3.06 2.30 9.80
CA LEU A 30 -2.98 3.77 9.84
C LEU A 30 -1.52 4.24 9.82
N VAL A 31 -0.63 3.61 10.59
CA VAL A 31 0.81 3.93 10.59
C VAL A 31 1.43 3.68 9.21
N ILE A 32 1.15 2.53 8.58
CA ILE A 32 1.67 2.22 7.24
C ILE A 32 1.15 3.23 6.21
N PHE A 33 -0.12 3.62 6.29
CA PHE A 33 -0.73 4.61 5.39
C PHE A 33 -0.10 6.00 5.55
N CYS A 34 0.18 6.42 6.79
CA CYS A 34 0.92 7.66 7.05
C CYS A 34 2.34 7.62 6.47
N VAL A 35 3.04 6.47 6.54
CA VAL A 35 4.36 6.30 5.90
C VAL A 35 4.24 6.33 4.37
N GLU A 36 3.25 5.67 3.78
CA GLU A 36 3.02 5.69 2.33
C GLU A 36 2.74 7.11 1.82
N LEU A 37 1.86 7.86 2.51
CA LEU A 37 1.59 9.26 2.18
C LEU A 37 2.83 10.15 2.37
N ALA A 38 3.60 9.97 3.45
CA ALA A 38 4.82 10.75 3.68
C ALA A 38 5.87 10.50 2.58
N CYS A 39 6.08 9.23 2.19
CA CYS A 39 6.92 8.86 1.06
C CYS A 39 6.39 9.47 -0.26
N GLY A 40 5.09 9.38 -0.51
CA GLY A 40 4.44 9.95 -1.70
C GLY A 40 4.65 11.46 -1.82
N VAL A 41 4.39 12.21 -0.73
CA VAL A 41 4.62 13.67 -0.67
C VAL A 41 6.10 14.01 -0.83
N TRP A 42 7.00 13.28 -0.17
CA TRP A 42 8.45 13.49 -0.32
C TRP A 42 8.93 13.27 -1.76
N THR A 43 8.36 12.30 -2.48
CA THR A 43 8.65 12.08 -3.91
C THR A 43 7.95 13.07 -4.85
N TYR A 44 6.97 13.84 -4.37
CA TYR A 44 6.24 14.84 -5.15
C TYR A 44 6.86 16.23 -5.05
N ASP A 45 7.20 16.67 -3.83
CA ASP A 45 7.87 17.96 -3.56
C ASP A 45 9.24 18.04 -4.28
N GLN A 46 9.83 16.88 -4.54
CA GLN A 46 10.91 16.73 -5.49
C GLN A 46 10.39 16.75 -6.94
N GLU A 47 9.94 17.93 -7.41
CA GLU A 47 9.48 18.17 -8.79
C GLU A 47 10.54 17.80 -9.87
N ASN A 48 11.80 17.66 -9.46
CA ASN A 48 12.82 16.95 -10.23
C ASN A 48 12.69 15.43 -10.00
N PRO A 49 12.22 14.64 -10.99
CA PRO A 49 11.74 13.26 -10.79
C PRO A 49 12.82 12.36 -10.20
N VAL A 50 12.74 12.10 -8.88
CA VAL A 50 13.76 11.45 -8.02
C VAL A 50 15.12 11.49 -8.69
N SER A 51 15.67 12.70 -8.82
CA SER A 51 16.86 12.92 -9.63
C SER A 51 18.08 12.40 -8.88
N VAL A 52 18.23 11.08 -8.85
CA VAL A 52 19.50 10.37 -8.66
C VAL A 52 20.44 11.02 -9.65
N GLN A 53 21.25 11.97 -9.17
CA GLN A 53 22.04 12.77 -10.07
C GLN A 53 23.12 11.87 -10.64
N TRP A 54 23.56 12.18 -11.86
CA TRP A 54 24.69 11.45 -12.45
C TRP A 54 25.94 11.52 -11.53
N SER A 55 26.08 12.58 -10.71
CA SER A 55 27.06 12.67 -9.62
C SER A 55 26.94 11.56 -8.58
N ASP A 56 25.73 11.20 -8.18
CA ASP A 56 25.48 10.21 -7.12
C ASP A 56 25.81 8.81 -7.63
N VAL A 57 25.47 8.55 -8.90
CA VAL A 57 25.88 7.34 -9.63
C VAL A 57 27.39 7.28 -9.77
N ILE A 58 28.05 8.37 -10.15
CA ILE A 58 29.51 8.46 -10.24
C ILE A 58 30.18 8.28 -8.87
N SER A 59 29.54 8.72 -7.77
CA SER A 59 30.07 8.55 -6.42
C SER A 59 30.31 7.08 -6.03
N LEU A 60 29.61 6.13 -6.68
CA LEU A 60 29.84 4.68 -6.51
C LEU A 60 31.27 4.26 -6.87
N LYS A 61 31.97 5.01 -7.75
CA LYS A 61 33.39 4.77 -8.06
C LYS A 61 34.25 4.77 -6.79
N THR A 62 33.95 5.65 -5.83
CA THR A 62 34.67 5.74 -4.54
C THR A 62 34.57 4.48 -3.66
N ARG A 63 33.61 3.59 -3.97
CA ARG A 63 33.39 2.31 -3.27
C ARG A 63 33.90 1.10 -4.05
N MET A 64 34.43 1.28 -5.26
CA MET A 64 35.08 0.20 -6.01
C MET A 64 36.35 -0.34 -5.32
N PRO A 65 37.21 0.44 -4.63
CA PRO A 65 38.37 -0.10 -3.90
C PRO A 65 38.02 -1.10 -2.79
N ASP A 66 36.81 -1.01 -2.22
CA ASP A 66 36.33 -1.92 -1.17
C ASP A 66 36.00 -3.32 -1.72
N TYR A 67 35.98 -3.51 -3.05
CA TYR A 67 35.69 -4.78 -3.72
C TYR A 67 36.76 -5.83 -3.43
N GLY A 68 36.34 -7.04 -3.06
CA GLY A 68 37.22 -8.17 -2.76
C GLY A 68 37.72 -8.21 -1.31
N LEU A 69 37.56 -7.12 -0.55
CA LEU A 69 37.96 -7.07 0.86
C LEU A 69 37.08 -8.01 1.71
N PRO A 70 37.65 -8.81 2.62
CA PRO A 70 36.89 -9.75 3.46
C PRO A 70 35.90 -9.05 4.40
N ARG A 71 36.11 -7.76 4.69
CA ARG A 71 35.19 -6.93 5.48
C ARG A 71 33.93 -6.51 4.71
N TYR A 72 33.98 -6.50 3.38
CA TYR A 72 32.95 -5.96 2.50
C TYR A 72 32.47 -6.98 1.45
N GLN A 73 32.45 -8.27 1.80
CA GLN A 73 31.95 -9.33 0.89
C GLN A 73 30.53 -9.04 0.35
N TRP A 74 29.66 -8.41 1.15
CA TRP A 74 28.33 -7.99 0.71
C TRP A 74 28.37 -7.02 -0.50
N LEU A 75 29.38 -6.16 -0.56
CA LEU A 75 29.58 -5.18 -1.64
C LEU A 75 30.08 -5.87 -2.90
N THR A 76 30.98 -6.85 -2.79
CA THR A 76 31.36 -7.73 -3.89
C THR A 76 30.18 -8.52 -4.43
N HIS A 77 29.34 -9.09 -3.57
CA HIS A 77 28.12 -9.77 -4.00
C HIS A 77 27.14 -8.81 -4.71
N ALA A 78 26.97 -7.59 -4.21
CA ALA A 78 26.13 -6.57 -4.85
C ALA A 78 26.67 -6.19 -6.25
N TRP A 79 27.97 -5.90 -6.38
CA TRP A 79 28.62 -5.60 -7.66
C TRP A 79 28.43 -6.73 -8.68
N ASN A 80 28.69 -7.98 -8.28
CA ASN A 80 28.58 -9.14 -9.16
C ASN A 80 27.11 -9.38 -9.57
N PHE A 81 26.16 -9.14 -8.67
CA PHE A 81 24.73 -9.20 -8.98
C PHE A 81 24.32 -8.14 -10.01
N PHE A 82 24.67 -6.87 -9.77
CA PHE A 82 24.31 -5.78 -10.69
C PHE A 82 24.90 -5.99 -12.10
N GLN A 83 26.16 -6.42 -12.21
CA GLN A 83 26.81 -6.70 -13.50
C GLN A 83 26.12 -7.83 -14.28
N ARG A 84 25.81 -8.94 -13.58
CA ARG A 84 25.12 -10.09 -14.18
C ARG A 84 23.69 -9.78 -14.59
N GLU A 85 22.95 -9.03 -13.78
CA GLU A 85 21.52 -8.73 -14.00
C GLU A 85 21.33 -7.64 -15.06
N PHE A 86 22.04 -6.51 -14.95
CA PHE A 86 21.90 -5.37 -15.86
C PHE A 86 22.82 -5.44 -17.09
N LYS A 87 23.61 -6.51 -17.22
CA LYS A 87 24.49 -6.78 -18.37
C LYS A 87 25.46 -5.61 -18.64
N CYS A 88 26.21 -5.27 -17.60
CA CYS A 88 27.00 -4.04 -17.52
C CYS A 88 28.35 -4.27 -16.81
N CYS A 89 29.30 -3.35 -16.98
CA CYS A 89 30.58 -3.39 -16.26
C CYS A 89 31.05 -2.00 -15.82
N GLY A 90 31.53 -1.90 -14.57
CA GLY A 90 31.94 -0.63 -13.95
C GLY A 90 30.78 0.33 -13.71
N VAL A 91 31.08 1.59 -13.34
CA VAL A 91 30.06 2.62 -13.12
C VAL A 91 29.68 3.29 -14.44
N VAL A 92 30.68 3.79 -15.15
CA VAL A 92 30.59 4.41 -16.48
C VAL A 92 31.08 3.44 -17.54
N TYR A 93 32.15 2.70 -17.27
CA TYR A 93 32.77 1.76 -18.22
C TYR A 93 33.63 0.71 -17.50
N PHE A 94 34.02 -0.38 -18.18
CA PHE A 94 34.81 -1.45 -17.55
C PHE A 94 36.18 -0.96 -17.03
N THR A 95 36.75 0.08 -17.65
CA THR A 95 38.03 0.69 -17.26
C THR A 95 38.00 1.29 -15.85
N ASP A 96 36.82 1.58 -15.31
CA ASP A 96 36.67 2.07 -13.93
C ASP A 96 37.28 1.10 -12.92
N TRP A 97 37.29 -0.21 -13.22
CA TRP A 97 37.95 -1.20 -12.36
C TRP A 97 39.46 -1.04 -12.32
N LEU A 98 40.08 -0.67 -13.44
CA LEU A 98 41.53 -0.44 -13.55
C LEU A 98 41.93 0.95 -13.02
N GLU A 99 41.02 1.93 -13.09
CA GLU A 99 41.23 3.30 -12.60
C GLU A 99 41.03 3.40 -11.08
N MET A 100 40.00 2.74 -10.54
CA MET A 100 39.55 2.89 -9.15
C MET A 100 39.98 1.74 -8.23
N THR A 101 40.63 0.70 -8.74
CA THR A 101 41.09 -0.43 -7.91
C THR A 101 42.47 -0.91 -8.38
N GLU A 102 43.17 -1.67 -7.54
CA GLU A 102 44.47 -2.28 -7.88
C GLU A 102 44.35 -3.52 -8.79
N MET A 103 43.22 -3.72 -9.47
CA MET A 103 42.98 -4.87 -10.35
C MET A 103 43.41 -4.60 -11.79
N GLU A 104 44.22 -5.51 -12.35
CA GLU A 104 44.73 -5.46 -13.73
C GLU A 104 43.64 -5.76 -14.80
N TRP A 105 42.57 -6.47 -14.40
CA TRP A 105 41.38 -6.75 -15.22
C TRP A 105 40.10 -6.70 -14.35
N PRO A 106 38.92 -6.38 -14.91
CA PRO A 106 37.68 -6.29 -14.13
C PRO A 106 37.19 -7.68 -13.65
N PRO A 107 36.17 -7.76 -12.77
CA PRO A 107 35.61 -9.03 -12.33
C PRO A 107 35.04 -9.91 -13.46
N ASP A 108 35.09 -11.24 -13.30
CA ASP A 108 34.52 -12.19 -14.28
C ASP A 108 32.99 -12.04 -14.48
N SER A 109 32.28 -11.43 -13.53
CA SER A 109 30.86 -11.06 -13.67
C SER A 109 30.60 -9.96 -14.73
N CYS A 110 31.65 -9.29 -15.23
CA CYS A 110 31.57 -8.39 -16.38
C CYS A 110 31.54 -9.11 -17.74
N CYS A 111 31.78 -10.42 -17.81
CA CYS A 111 31.82 -11.16 -19.08
C CYS A 111 30.42 -11.46 -19.62
N VAL A 112 30.26 -11.39 -20.94
CA VAL A 112 29.03 -11.80 -21.66
C VAL A 112 28.73 -13.28 -21.43
N LYS A 113 29.79 -14.11 -21.39
CA LYS A 113 29.77 -15.52 -20.99
C LYS A 113 30.66 -15.68 -19.77
N GLU A 114 30.05 -15.85 -18.60
CA GLU A 114 30.78 -15.99 -17.34
C GLU A 114 31.43 -17.38 -17.22
N PHE A 115 32.76 -17.40 -17.11
CA PHE A 115 33.57 -18.55 -16.72
C PHE A 115 34.80 -18.07 -15.95
N LEU A 116 35.45 -18.97 -15.19
CA LEU A 116 36.59 -18.61 -14.36
C LEU A 116 37.75 -18.06 -15.20
N GLY A 117 38.15 -16.80 -14.96
CA GLY A 117 39.21 -16.12 -15.69
C GLY A 117 38.80 -15.55 -17.06
N CYS A 118 37.51 -15.51 -17.38
CA CYS A 118 37.02 -14.95 -18.65
C CYS A 118 37.46 -13.51 -18.86
N SER A 119 37.48 -12.70 -17.80
CA SER A 119 37.80 -11.28 -17.90
C SER A 119 39.28 -11.07 -18.22
N LYS A 120 40.15 -11.88 -17.62
CA LYS A 120 41.58 -11.90 -17.94
C LYS A 120 41.83 -12.32 -19.40
N GLN A 121 41.12 -13.35 -19.88
CA GLN A 121 41.26 -13.79 -21.26
C GLN A 121 40.81 -12.71 -22.24
N ALA A 122 39.63 -12.14 -22.03
CA ALA A 122 39.05 -11.11 -22.88
C ALA A 122 39.90 -9.81 -22.89
N HIS A 123 40.50 -9.42 -21.76
CA HIS A 123 41.41 -8.27 -21.70
C HIS A 123 42.64 -8.42 -22.63
N HIS A 124 43.12 -9.65 -22.87
CA HIS A 124 44.25 -9.92 -23.76
C HIS A 124 43.87 -10.30 -25.20
N VAL A 125 42.68 -10.87 -25.41
CA VAL A 125 42.27 -11.44 -26.72
C VAL A 125 41.28 -10.53 -27.45
N ASP A 126 40.14 -10.26 -26.84
CA ASP A 126 39.09 -9.40 -27.39
C ASP A 126 38.20 -8.85 -26.27
N LEU A 127 38.14 -7.52 -26.16
CA LEU A 127 37.32 -6.82 -25.18
C LEU A 127 35.82 -6.96 -25.48
N SER A 128 35.43 -7.43 -26.67
CA SER A 128 34.01 -7.63 -27.04
C SER A 128 33.30 -8.69 -26.19
N ASP A 129 34.04 -9.59 -25.53
CA ASP A 129 33.52 -10.57 -24.57
C ASP A 129 33.15 -9.95 -23.20
N LEU A 130 33.43 -8.67 -22.96
CA LEU A 130 32.97 -7.91 -21.78
C LEU A 130 31.74 -7.05 -22.08
N TYR A 131 30.90 -6.82 -21.06
CA TYR A 131 29.85 -5.82 -21.11
C TYR A 131 30.45 -4.40 -21.23
N GLN A 132 30.19 -3.78 -22.38
CA GLN A 132 30.69 -2.45 -22.75
C GLN A 132 29.90 -1.30 -22.10
N GLU A 133 28.71 -1.55 -21.56
CA GLU A 133 27.86 -0.50 -20.97
C GLU A 133 28.10 -0.37 -19.46
N GLY A 134 28.24 0.86 -18.96
CA GLY A 134 28.38 1.13 -17.52
C GLY A 134 27.12 0.83 -16.73
N CYS A 135 27.26 0.20 -15.56
CA CYS A 135 26.11 -0.13 -14.71
C CYS A 135 25.37 1.11 -14.21
N GLY A 136 26.07 2.23 -14.05
CA GLY A 136 25.48 3.51 -13.72
C GLY A 136 24.56 4.05 -14.81
N GLN A 137 24.92 3.90 -16.10
CA GLN A 137 24.05 4.29 -17.21
C GLN A 137 22.83 3.38 -17.34
N LYS A 138 23.01 2.07 -17.18
CA LYS A 138 21.89 1.11 -17.13
C LYS A 138 20.96 1.40 -15.96
N MET A 139 21.49 1.65 -14.77
CA MET A 139 20.69 1.96 -13.58
C MET A 139 19.95 3.29 -13.72
N TYR A 140 20.61 4.36 -14.17
CA TYR A 140 19.97 5.66 -14.38
C TYR A 140 18.88 5.60 -15.46
N SER A 141 19.15 4.95 -16.60
CA SER A 141 18.15 4.76 -17.66
C SER A 141 17.02 3.83 -17.22
N PHE A 142 17.29 2.84 -16.36
CA PHE A 142 16.26 2.03 -15.71
C PHE A 142 15.35 2.91 -14.85
N LEU A 143 15.93 3.65 -13.91
CA LEU A 143 15.23 4.54 -12.97
C LEU A 143 14.42 5.63 -13.66
N ARG A 144 14.95 6.25 -14.73
CA ARG A 144 14.30 7.39 -15.40
C ARG A 144 13.41 7.00 -16.58
N GLY A 145 13.66 5.86 -17.23
CA GLY A 145 13.15 5.56 -18.57
C GLY A 145 12.39 4.24 -18.72
N THR A 146 12.26 3.40 -17.69
CA THR A 146 11.58 2.10 -17.86
C THR A 146 10.11 2.08 -17.44
N LYS A 147 9.34 1.31 -18.22
CA LYS A 147 7.96 0.90 -17.89
C LYS A 147 7.85 0.23 -16.50
N GLN A 148 8.94 -0.34 -15.98
CA GLN A 148 9.01 -0.99 -14.67
C GLN A 148 8.68 -0.01 -13.52
N LEU A 149 9.22 1.22 -13.53
CA LEU A 149 8.86 2.21 -12.50
C LEU A 149 7.43 2.74 -12.67
N GLN A 150 6.90 2.77 -13.91
CA GLN A 150 5.49 3.06 -14.13
C GLN A 150 4.58 2.01 -13.47
N VAL A 151 4.95 0.72 -13.56
CA VAL A 151 4.27 -0.37 -12.83
C VAL A 151 4.38 -0.16 -11.32
N LEU A 152 5.56 0.19 -10.79
CA LEU A 152 5.72 0.47 -9.35
C LEU A 152 4.79 1.59 -8.87
N ARG A 153 4.61 2.67 -9.65
CA ARG A 153 3.67 3.75 -9.33
C ARG A 153 2.21 3.26 -9.28
N PHE A 154 1.79 2.41 -10.22
CA PHE A 154 0.46 1.80 -10.19
C PHE A 154 0.28 0.85 -9.01
N LEU A 155 1.32 0.07 -8.68
CA LEU A 155 1.31 -0.82 -7.51
C LEU A 155 1.15 -0.02 -6.21
N GLY A 156 1.90 1.07 -6.02
CA GLY A 156 1.75 1.96 -4.87
C GLY A 156 0.31 2.44 -4.71
N ILE A 157 -0.28 3.04 -5.76
CA ILE A 157 -1.68 3.49 -5.75
C ILE A 157 -2.65 2.34 -5.39
N SER A 158 -2.42 1.14 -5.91
CA SER A 158 -3.28 -0.03 -5.61
C SER A 158 -3.18 -0.51 -4.16
N ILE A 159 -2.02 -0.37 -3.53
CA ILE A 159 -1.77 -0.69 -2.12
C ILE A 159 -2.53 0.30 -1.24
N GLY A 160 -2.33 1.61 -1.43
CA GLY A 160 -3.04 2.65 -0.69
C GLY A 160 -4.58 2.55 -0.80
N VAL A 161 -5.12 2.25 -2.00
CA VAL A 161 -6.56 2.01 -2.18
C VAL A 161 -7.04 0.78 -1.39
N THR A 162 -6.31 -0.32 -1.47
CA THR A 162 -6.64 -1.56 -0.74
C THR A 162 -6.60 -1.36 0.77
N GLN A 163 -5.65 -0.56 1.25
CA GLN A 163 -5.50 -0.18 2.64
C GLN A 163 -6.64 0.71 3.15
N ILE A 164 -7.09 1.70 2.36
CA ILE A 164 -8.27 2.51 2.68
C ILE A 164 -9.52 1.63 2.77
N LEU A 165 -9.72 0.70 1.82
CA LEU A 165 -10.83 -0.25 1.87
C LEU A 165 -10.76 -1.14 3.13
N ALA A 166 -9.58 -1.66 3.48
CA ALA A 166 -9.38 -2.46 4.68
C ALA A 166 -9.65 -1.67 5.98
N MET A 167 -9.28 -0.39 6.04
CA MET A 167 -9.61 0.50 7.14
C MET A 167 -11.13 0.71 7.27
N ILE A 168 -11.83 1.00 6.17
CA ILE A 168 -13.30 1.17 6.15
C ILE A 168 -13.99 -0.12 6.63
N LEU A 169 -13.61 -1.28 6.08
CA LEU A 169 -14.17 -2.58 6.46
C LEU A 169 -13.91 -2.93 7.94
N THR A 170 -12.74 -2.56 8.48
CA THR A 170 -12.42 -2.79 9.90
C THR A 170 -13.28 -1.92 10.81
N VAL A 171 -13.50 -0.64 10.45
CA VAL A 171 -14.34 0.28 11.21
C VAL A 171 -15.81 -0.14 11.16
N THR A 172 -16.35 -0.51 9.99
CA THR A 172 -17.74 -0.98 9.89
C THR A 172 -17.97 -2.29 10.63
N PHE A 173 -17.01 -3.22 10.61
CA PHE A 173 -17.08 -4.45 11.38
C PHE A 173 -17.07 -4.19 12.90
N LEU A 174 -16.16 -3.34 13.39
CA LEU A 174 -16.13 -2.92 14.80
C LEU A 174 -17.45 -2.23 15.24
N TRP A 175 -18.04 -1.42 14.36
CA TRP A 175 -19.31 -0.74 14.60
C TRP A 175 -20.50 -1.71 14.65
N ALA A 176 -20.53 -2.70 13.76
CA ALA A 176 -21.52 -3.78 13.78
C ALA A 176 -21.46 -4.60 15.08
N LEU A 177 -20.25 -5.02 15.51
CA LEU A 177 -20.04 -5.72 16.78
C LEU A 177 -20.45 -4.86 18.00
N TYR A 178 -20.24 -3.54 17.93
CA TYR A 178 -20.65 -2.61 18.98
C TYR A 178 -22.16 -2.46 19.09
N TYR A 179 -22.88 -2.41 17.96
CA TYR A 179 -24.34 -2.32 17.96
C TYR A 179 -25.04 -3.62 18.36
N ASP A 180 -24.54 -4.77 17.92
CA ASP A 180 -25.05 -6.08 18.33
C ASP A 180 -25.02 -6.22 19.87
N ARG A 181 -23.96 -5.72 20.51
CA ARG A 181 -23.84 -5.61 21.98
C ARG A 181 -24.77 -4.57 22.63
N LYS A 182 -25.33 -3.61 21.88
CA LYS A 182 -26.22 -2.56 22.40
C LYS A 182 -27.70 -2.93 22.32
N ALA A 183 -28.10 -3.71 21.31
CA ALA A 183 -29.48 -4.18 21.15
C ALA A 183 -30.11 -4.77 22.43
N PRO A 184 -29.42 -5.60 23.27
CA PRO A 184 -30.02 -6.22 24.45
C PRO A 184 -30.50 -5.26 25.55
N ARG A 185 -30.07 -3.98 25.55
CA ARG A 185 -30.39 -3.03 26.62
C ARG A 185 -31.72 -2.30 26.40
N THR A 186 -32.16 -2.13 25.16
CA THR A 186 -33.39 -1.37 24.85
C THR A 186 -34.65 -2.20 25.14
N ASP A 187 -34.63 -3.50 24.81
CA ASP A 187 -35.79 -4.38 24.93
C ASP A 187 -36.21 -4.62 26.39
N GLN A 188 -35.26 -4.67 27.33
CA GLN A 188 -35.57 -4.82 28.77
C GLN A 188 -36.22 -3.57 29.39
N MET A 189 -35.97 -2.37 28.85
CA MET A 189 -36.59 -1.15 29.36
C MET A 189 -38.01 -0.94 28.79
N MET A 190 -38.29 -1.50 27.62
CA MET A 190 -39.63 -1.52 27.03
C MET A 190 -40.55 -2.56 27.67
N THR A 191 -40.04 -3.72 28.10
CA THR A 191 -40.85 -4.72 28.82
C THR A 191 -41.22 -4.26 30.23
N LEU A 192 -40.29 -3.68 31.00
CA LEU A 192 -40.55 -3.19 32.36
C LEU A 192 -41.65 -2.10 32.41
N ASN A 193 -41.68 -1.19 31.43
CA ASN A 193 -42.74 -0.18 31.30
C ASN A 193 -44.09 -0.78 30.88
N LYS A 194 -44.09 -1.92 30.17
CA LYS A 194 -45.31 -2.57 29.71
C LYS A 194 -46.04 -3.28 30.86
N ASP A 195 -45.31 -3.97 31.73
CA ASP A 195 -45.89 -4.62 32.91
C ASP A 195 -46.38 -3.59 33.94
N THR A 196 -45.67 -2.47 34.11
CA THR A 196 -46.07 -1.38 35.01
C THR A 196 -47.36 -0.68 34.56
N SER A 197 -47.69 -0.70 33.26
CA SER A 197 -48.86 -0.01 32.70
C SER A 197 -50.14 -0.85 32.64
N GLN A 198 -50.11 -2.15 33.00
CA GLN A 198 -51.26 -3.06 32.83
C GLN A 198 -52.11 -3.28 34.09
N HIS A 199 -51.80 -2.65 35.23
CA HIS A 199 -52.43 -2.96 36.53
C HIS A 199 -53.35 -1.86 37.10
N LEU A 200 -53.97 -1.03 36.24
CA LEU A 200 -54.94 0.00 36.67
C LEU A 200 -56.25 -0.03 35.84
N SER A 201 -57.32 -0.54 36.46
CA SER A 201 -58.71 -0.55 35.97
C SER A 201 -59.36 0.86 36.05
N CYS A 202 -60.59 1.19 35.56
CA CYS A 202 -61.74 0.44 35.03
C CYS A 202 -62.76 1.40 34.32
N HIS A 203 -63.81 0.86 33.65
CA HIS A 203 -65.07 1.52 33.18
C HIS A 203 -64.98 2.65 32.10
N SER A 204 -65.87 2.85 31.11
CA SER A 204 -67.18 2.27 30.68
C SER A 204 -67.49 2.57 29.18
N VAL A 205 -68.25 1.69 28.47
CA VAL A 205 -69.39 1.95 27.52
C VAL A 205 -69.23 2.99 26.35
N GLU A 206 -69.56 2.76 25.05
CA GLU A 206 -69.95 1.59 24.21
C GLU A 206 -70.00 1.93 22.67
N LEU A 207 -70.33 0.93 21.82
CA LEU A 207 -70.86 0.98 20.43
C LEU A 207 -69.94 1.44 19.25
N PRO A 208 -70.24 1.11 17.95
CA PRO A 208 -69.26 0.40 17.11
C PRO A 208 -68.94 1.00 15.71
N THR A 209 -67.89 0.42 15.10
CA THR A 209 -67.42 0.48 13.69
C THR A 209 -68.52 0.37 12.60
N PRO A 210 -68.36 0.88 11.34
CA PRO A 210 -67.19 0.54 10.50
C PRO A 210 -66.68 1.50 9.39
N SER A 211 -65.54 1.08 8.83
CA SER A 211 -64.79 1.46 7.61
C SER A 211 -65.47 2.25 6.47
N LEU A 212 -64.72 3.18 5.86
CA LEU A 212 -64.83 3.47 4.42
C LEU A 212 -63.49 3.87 3.77
N THR A 213 -63.07 3.12 2.76
CA THR A 213 -61.92 3.41 1.88
C THR A 213 -62.41 4.08 0.59
N ARG A 214 -61.77 5.18 0.13
CA ARG A 214 -61.82 5.57 -1.30
C ARG A 214 -60.72 6.56 -1.70
N ASN A 215 -59.89 6.16 -2.68
CA ASN A 215 -59.01 7.03 -3.46
C ASN A 215 -59.77 7.63 -4.65
N PHE A 216 -59.52 8.90 -5.00
CA PHE A 216 -59.43 9.50 -6.36
C PHE A 216 -59.33 11.03 -6.23
N GLU A 217 -58.70 11.85 -7.10
CA GLU A 217 -57.45 11.78 -7.89
C GLU A 217 -57.15 13.22 -8.41
N HIS A 218 -56.16 13.38 -9.30
CA HIS A 218 -55.79 14.54 -10.13
C HIS A 218 -54.85 15.59 -9.49
N ARG A 219 -53.57 15.74 -9.84
CA ARG A 219 -52.77 15.69 -11.11
C ARG A 219 -52.50 17.09 -11.68
N ILE A 220 -51.24 17.51 -11.59
CA ILE A 220 -50.56 18.38 -12.57
C ILE A 220 -49.21 17.73 -12.88
N THR A 221 -48.83 17.68 -14.17
CA THR A 221 -47.62 16.99 -14.66
C THR A 221 -47.00 17.76 -15.84
N ALA A 222 -45.69 18.03 -15.80
CA ALA A 222 -44.86 18.25 -17.00
C ALA A 222 -43.35 18.11 -16.67
N ASN A 223 -42.75 17.05 -17.23
CA ASN A 223 -41.50 16.97 -18.05
C ASN A 223 -40.37 18.00 -17.80
N SER A 224 -39.10 17.65 -17.53
CA SER A 224 -38.13 16.69 -18.16
C SER A 224 -37.24 17.31 -19.27
N ILE A 225 -35.99 16.81 -19.37
CA ILE A 225 -34.93 17.03 -20.40
C ILE A 225 -33.89 18.16 -20.17
N ASN A 226 -32.98 17.92 -19.22
CA ASN A 226 -31.54 17.58 -19.41
C ASN A 226 -30.50 18.50 -20.15
N THR A 227 -29.29 18.51 -19.56
CA THR A 227 -27.92 18.76 -20.10
C THR A 227 -27.22 20.14 -20.02
N LYS A 228 -25.89 20.05 -19.82
CA LYS A 228 -24.80 21.05 -19.92
C LYS A 228 -24.67 22.02 -18.73
N PHE A 229 -23.69 21.90 -17.81
CA PHE A 229 -22.21 21.87 -17.92
C PHE A 229 -21.63 23.25 -18.27
N GLU A 230 -21.42 24.07 -17.23
CA GLU A 230 -20.57 25.26 -17.23
C GLU A 230 -20.17 25.59 -15.78
N MET A 231 -18.88 25.49 -15.46
CA MET A 231 -18.28 26.07 -14.26
C MET A 231 -16.79 26.31 -14.50
N GLU A 232 -16.49 27.40 -15.22
CA GLU A 232 -15.14 27.91 -15.54
C GLU A 232 -15.26 29.43 -15.78
N GLU A 233 -15.41 30.22 -14.71
CA GLU A 233 -15.12 31.67 -14.75
C GLU A 233 -14.87 32.23 -13.33
N ILE A 234 -13.66 32.03 -12.80
CA ILE A 234 -13.08 32.90 -11.77
C ILE A 234 -11.60 33.14 -12.14
N LEU A 235 -11.37 34.14 -12.98
CA LEU A 235 -10.03 34.69 -13.25
C LEU A 235 -10.01 36.19 -12.96
N SER A 236 -9.14 36.58 -12.03
CA SER A 236 -8.44 37.86 -12.00
C SER A 236 -7.10 37.69 -11.30
#